data_AF-A0A6C1BUZ9-F1
#
_entry.id   AF-A0A6C1BUZ9-F1
#
_cell.length_a   1.000
_cell.length_b   1.000
_cell.length_c   1.000
_cell.angle_alpha   90.00
_cell.angle_beta   90.00
_cell.angle_gamma   90.00
#
_symmetry.space_group_name_H-M   'P 1'
#
loop_
_entity.id
_entity.type
_entity.pdbx_description
1 polymer ?
#
loop_
_entity_poly.entity_id
_entity_poly.type
_entity_poly.pdbx_seq_one_letter_code
_entity_poly.pdbx_strand_id
1 'polypeptide(L)'
;MHVVPTRERKGSVYFILGRVVHPREEPMSYEVKVIRPEQHKVIIGRKGVYILDDTLCKKLISEVWEEYVRTIYGKRERRTKQERVEHPVEISEERLRGFIRKEGIHISTASCAFFSYVEPTPAEEMKRLIEDIREFFRKERSSGVEMLEGGSYY
;
A
#
# COMPACT_ATOMS: atom_id res chain seq x y z
N MET A 1 -7.11 10.83 0.57
CA MET A 1 -7.24 9.37 0.34
C MET A 1 -7.30 8.99 -1.15
N HIS A 2 -6.69 7.86 -1.54
CA HIS A 2 -6.66 7.32 -2.91
C HIS A 2 -7.09 5.86 -2.94
N VAL A 3 -8.17 5.54 -3.67
CA VAL A 3 -8.57 4.15 -3.93
C VAL A 3 -7.70 3.57 -5.03
N VAL A 4 -6.96 2.52 -4.71
CA VAL A 4 -5.99 1.87 -5.60
C VAL A 4 -6.74 0.95 -6.58
N PRO A 5 -6.55 1.09 -7.89
CA PRO A 5 -7.13 0.18 -8.86
C PRO A 5 -6.63 -1.26 -8.65
N THR A 6 -7.56 -2.21 -8.61
CA THR A 6 -7.28 -3.64 -8.45
C THR A 6 -7.62 -4.42 -9.72
N ARG A 7 -6.94 -5.54 -9.93
CA ARG A 7 -7.18 -6.49 -11.03
C ARG A 7 -7.29 -7.90 -10.48
N GLU A 8 -8.28 -8.65 -10.93
CA GLU A 8 -8.41 -10.07 -10.57
C GLU A 8 -7.68 -10.95 -11.57
N ARG A 9 -6.86 -11.89 -11.07
CA ARG A 9 -6.17 -12.90 -11.88
C ARG A 9 -6.07 -14.21 -11.12
N LYS A 10 -6.47 -15.32 -11.76
CA LYS A 10 -6.36 -16.69 -11.19
C LYS A 10 -6.91 -16.80 -9.75
N GLY A 11 -8.01 -16.10 -9.47
CA GLY A 11 -8.66 -16.12 -8.15
C GLY A 11 -8.03 -15.24 -7.08
N SER A 12 -6.98 -14.46 -7.41
CA SER A 12 -6.35 -13.50 -6.50
C SER A 12 -6.51 -12.06 -7.01
N VAL A 13 -6.47 -11.10 -6.08
CA VAL A 13 -6.48 -9.67 -6.39
C VAL A 13 -5.05 -9.15 -6.44
N TYR A 14 -4.74 -8.38 -7.49
CA TYR A 14 -3.44 -7.75 -7.71
C TYR A 14 -3.62 -6.24 -7.85
N PHE A 15 -2.63 -5.49 -7.39
CA PHE A 15 -2.60 -4.04 -7.46
C PHE A 15 -1.16 -3.52 -7.48
N ILE A 16 -1.00 -2.25 -7.80
CA ILE A 16 0.30 -1.57 -7.84
C ILE A 16 0.24 -0.41 -6.85
N LEU A 17 1.11 -0.41 -5.84
CA LEU A 17 1.23 0.70 -4.87
C LEU A 17 2.31 1.71 -5.27
N GLY A 18 3.14 1.38 -6.23
CA GLY A 18 4.27 2.21 -6.62
C GLY A 18 5.19 1.51 -7.60
N ARG A 19 6.34 2.14 -7.79
CA ARG A 19 7.42 1.65 -8.63
C ARG A 19 8.74 1.76 -7.90
N VAL A 20 9.67 0.91 -8.28
CA VAL A 20 11.08 1.06 -7.92
C VAL A 20 11.84 1.69 -9.07
N VAL A 21 12.82 2.53 -8.75
CA VAL A 21 13.75 3.10 -9.71
C VAL A 21 15.15 2.69 -9.29
N HIS A 22 15.87 1.98 -10.16
CA HIS A 22 17.19 1.46 -9.84
C HIS A 22 18.14 1.56 -11.04
N PRO A 23 19.47 1.65 -10.82
CA PRO A 23 20.45 1.46 -11.88
C PRO A 23 20.35 0.05 -12.46
N ARG A 24 20.57 -0.06 -13.76
CA ARG A 24 20.51 -1.34 -14.47
C ARG A 24 21.46 -2.37 -13.85
N GLU A 25 22.68 -1.94 -13.54
CA GLU A 25 23.74 -2.80 -13.02
C GLU A 25 23.47 -3.27 -11.57
N GLU A 26 22.87 -2.38 -10.77
CA GLU A 26 22.71 -2.53 -9.32
C GLU A 26 21.24 -2.44 -8.88
N PRO A 27 20.42 -3.49 -9.10
CA PRO A 27 19.00 -3.48 -8.77
C PRO A 27 18.68 -3.41 -7.27
N MET A 28 19.66 -3.68 -6.41
CA MET A 28 19.56 -3.50 -4.95
C MET A 28 19.79 -2.05 -4.51
N SER A 29 20.33 -1.19 -5.37
CA SER A 29 20.43 0.25 -5.15
C SER A 29 19.19 0.91 -5.76
N TYR A 30 18.12 1.06 -4.99
CA TYR A 30 16.83 1.48 -5.52
C TYR A 30 16.15 2.57 -4.69
N GLU A 31 15.29 3.33 -5.37
CA GLU A 31 14.37 4.30 -4.78
C GLU A 31 12.94 3.80 -4.94
N VAL A 32 12.13 3.89 -3.89
CA VAL A 32 10.69 3.56 -3.96
C VAL A 32 9.87 4.82 -4.19
N LYS A 33 9.09 4.84 -5.27
CA LYS A 33 8.11 5.88 -5.59
C LYS A 33 6.69 5.35 -5.42
N VAL A 34 6.01 5.78 -4.36
CA VAL A 34 4.62 5.42 -4.07
C VAL A 34 3.67 6.21 -4.96
N ILE A 35 2.57 5.60 -5.41
CA ILE A 35 1.52 6.32 -6.14
C ILE A 35 0.82 7.33 -5.22
N ARG A 36 0.49 8.52 -5.75
CA ARG A 36 -0.25 9.55 -5.00
C ARG A 36 0.33 9.75 -3.58
N PRO A 37 1.60 10.19 -3.46
CA PRO A 37 2.25 10.38 -2.16
C PRO A 37 1.41 11.28 -1.24
N GLU A 38 1.59 11.13 0.06
CA GLU A 38 0.89 11.88 1.13
C GLU A 38 -0.61 11.58 1.26
N GLN A 39 -1.16 10.65 0.47
CA GLN A 39 -2.55 10.21 0.60
C GLN A 39 -2.63 8.78 1.13
N HIS A 40 -3.60 8.44 1.97
CA HIS A 40 -3.82 7.04 2.34
C HIS A 40 -4.26 6.18 1.15
N LYS A 41 -3.75 4.95 1.06
CA LYS A 41 -3.98 4.00 -0.05
C LYS A 41 -5.04 3.00 0.39
N VAL A 42 -6.19 3.02 -0.29
CA VAL A 42 -7.28 2.09 0.00
C VAL A 42 -7.30 0.99 -1.05
N ILE A 43 -7.10 -0.25 -0.61
CA ILE A 43 -7.16 -1.44 -1.44
C ILE A 43 -8.41 -2.22 -1.05
N ILE A 44 -9.27 -2.48 -2.03
CA ILE A 44 -10.47 -3.31 -1.85
C ILE A 44 -10.17 -4.66 -2.49
N GLY A 45 -9.88 -5.64 -1.63
CA GLY A 45 -9.60 -7.01 -2.03
C GLY A 45 -10.82 -7.93 -1.88
N ARG A 46 -10.65 -9.23 -2.16
CA ARG A 46 -11.72 -10.23 -1.99
C ARG A 46 -11.86 -10.66 -0.53
N LYS A 47 -10.79 -10.52 0.24
CA LYS A 47 -10.66 -10.97 1.63
C LYS A 47 -10.68 -9.80 2.60
N GLY A 48 -10.66 -8.55 2.12
CA GLY A 48 -10.73 -7.40 3.00
C GLY A 48 -10.62 -6.03 2.34
N VAL A 49 -10.73 -4.99 3.16
CA VAL A 49 -10.37 -3.61 2.81
C VAL A 49 -9.13 -3.24 3.60
N TYR A 50 -8.15 -2.64 2.94
CA TYR A 50 -6.85 -2.31 3.52
C TYR A 50 -6.56 -0.83 3.29
N ILE A 51 -6.16 -0.12 4.34
CA ILE A 51 -5.80 1.30 4.31
C ILE A 51 -4.34 1.42 4.76
N LEU A 52 -3.46 1.86 3.87
CA LEU A 52 -2.02 1.97 4.11
C LEU A 52 -1.55 3.43 3.97
N ASP A 53 -0.66 3.87 4.87
CA ASP A 53 0.12 5.10 4.69
C ASP A 53 1.32 4.89 3.74
N ASP A 54 2.04 5.97 3.45
CA ASP A 54 3.23 5.92 2.58
C ASP A 54 4.36 5.06 3.17
N THR A 55 4.49 5.02 4.50
CA THR A 55 5.55 4.28 5.19
C THR A 55 5.37 2.79 4.97
N LEU A 56 4.17 2.28 5.18
CA LEU A 56 3.81 0.89 4.95
C LEU A 56 3.83 0.54 3.47
N CYS A 57 3.38 1.44 2.60
CA CYS A 57 3.51 1.24 1.15
C CYS A 57 4.98 1.05 0.75
N LYS A 58 5.89 1.90 1.24
CA LYS A 58 7.33 1.81 0.94
C LYS A 58 7.91 0.49 1.44
N LYS A 59 7.65 0.12 2.69
CA LYS A 59 8.09 -1.16 3.28
C LYS A 59 7.64 -2.37 2.46
N LEU A 60 6.36 -2.43 2.11
CA LEU A 60 5.79 -3.53 1.35
C LEU A 60 6.38 -3.60 -0.07
N ILE A 61 6.53 -2.47 -0.76
CA ILE A 61 7.15 -2.42 -2.09
C ILE A 61 8.61 -2.90 -2.02
N SER A 62 9.38 -2.43 -1.04
CA SER A 62 10.76 -2.86 -0.80
C SER A 62 10.85 -4.37 -0.57
N GLU A 63 10.00 -4.94 0.30
CA GLU A 63 10.02 -6.38 0.60
C GLU A 63 9.71 -7.23 -0.64
N VAL A 64 8.74 -6.81 -1.45
CA VAL A 64 8.37 -7.51 -2.70
C VAL A 64 9.49 -7.39 -3.74
N TRP A 65 10.09 -6.20 -3.86
CA TRP A 65 11.19 -5.96 -4.79
C TRP A 65 12.43 -6.78 -4.45
N GLU A 66 12.88 -6.76 -3.20
CA GLU A 66 14.07 -7.48 -2.77
C GLU A 66 13.95 -8.99 -2.96
N GLU A 67 12.77 -9.55 -2.68
CA GLU A 67 12.51 -10.96 -2.96
C GLU A 67 12.58 -11.24 -4.47
N TYR A 68 11.97 -10.39 -5.29
CA TYR A 68 12.02 -10.53 -6.75
C TYR A 68 13.47 -10.47 -7.29
N VAL A 69 14.29 -9.55 -6.76
CA VAL A 69 15.70 -9.43 -7.15
C VAL A 69 16.48 -10.69 -6.79
N ARG A 70 16.31 -11.19 -5.55
CA ARG A 70 17.01 -12.40 -5.07
C ARG A 70 16.60 -13.67 -5.81
N THR A 71 15.33 -13.78 -6.21
CA THR A 71 14.78 -15.02 -6.78
C THR A 71 14.86 -15.08 -8.31
N ILE A 72 14.63 -13.96 -8.99
CA ILE A 72 14.31 -13.91 -10.42
C ILE A 72 15.26 -12.96 -11.20
N TYR A 73 15.53 -11.76 -10.69
CA TYR A 73 16.10 -10.69 -11.53
C TYR A 73 17.50 -11.00 -12.08
N GLY A 74 18.38 -11.63 -11.29
CA GLY A 74 19.73 -12.01 -11.72
C GLY A 74 19.81 -13.17 -12.73
N LYS A 75 18.69 -13.83 -13.03
CA LYS A 75 18.65 -15.03 -13.90
C LYS A 75 18.26 -14.73 -15.35
N ARG A 76 18.07 -13.46 -15.72
CA ARG A 76 17.64 -13.06 -17.07
C ARG A 76 18.61 -12.05 -17.66
N GLU A 77 18.96 -12.24 -18.94
CA GLU A 77 19.71 -11.23 -19.69
C GLU A 77 18.95 -9.90 -19.73
N ARG A 78 19.66 -8.83 -19.36
CA ARG A 78 19.09 -7.49 -19.30
C ARG A 78 18.97 -6.92 -20.71
N ARG A 79 17.74 -6.86 -21.22
CA ARG A 79 17.44 -6.39 -22.60
C ARG A 79 17.42 -4.87 -22.77
N THR A 80 17.33 -4.10 -21.68
CA THR A 80 17.24 -2.64 -21.76
C THR A 80 18.63 -2.00 -21.91
N LYS A 81 18.72 -1.00 -22.79
CA LYS A 81 19.91 -0.13 -22.94
C LYS A 81 19.89 1.08 -22.00
N GLN A 82 18.82 1.26 -21.23
CA GLN A 82 18.68 2.38 -20.29
C GLN A 82 19.53 2.14 -19.04
N GLU A 83 20.19 3.21 -18.58
CA GLU A 83 21.02 3.20 -17.38
C GLU A 83 20.19 3.10 -16.10
N ARG A 84 19.04 3.77 -16.05
CA ARG A 84 18.05 3.65 -14.96
C ARG A 84 16.79 2.98 -15.48
N VAL A 85 16.25 2.07 -14.67
CA VAL A 85 15.05 1.30 -14.98
C VAL A 85 13.98 1.65 -13.96
N GLU A 86 12.78 1.96 -14.44
CA GLU A 86 11.60 2.05 -13.58
C GLU A 86 10.79 0.75 -13.70
N HIS A 87 10.51 0.12 -12.57
CA HIS A 87 9.72 -1.11 -12.53
C HIS A 87 8.49 -0.94 -11.63
N PRO A 88 7.26 -1.04 -12.17
CA PRO A 88 6.07 -1.10 -11.33
C PRO A 88 6.07 -2.37 -10.49
N VAL A 89 5.73 -2.27 -9.21
CA VAL A 89 5.71 -3.44 -8.31
C VAL A 89 4.27 -3.91 -8.15
N GLU A 90 3.96 -5.05 -8.77
CA GLU A 90 2.67 -5.71 -8.66
C GLU A 90 2.63 -6.57 -7.39
N ILE A 91 1.60 -6.36 -6.57
CA ILE A 91 1.44 -6.96 -5.24
C ILE A 91 0.12 -7.72 -5.23
N SER A 92 0.14 -8.94 -4.68
CA SER A 92 -1.07 -9.73 -4.47
C SER A 92 -1.69 -9.45 -3.10
N GLU A 93 -3.01 -9.62 -2.99
CA GLU A 93 -3.73 -9.53 -1.72
C GLU A 93 -3.18 -10.50 -0.67
N GLU A 94 -2.79 -11.71 -1.07
CA GLU A 94 -2.18 -12.67 -0.15
C GLU A 94 -0.85 -12.16 0.41
N ARG A 95 -0.04 -11.51 -0.43
CA ARG A 95 1.23 -10.93 0.01
C ARG A 95 1.01 -9.77 0.98
N LEU A 96 0.02 -8.91 0.72
CA LEU A 96 -0.36 -7.84 1.62
C LEU A 96 -0.82 -8.39 2.98
N ARG A 97 -1.66 -9.42 3.01
CA ARG A 97 -2.09 -10.06 4.26
C ARG A 97 -0.92 -10.65 5.04
N GLY A 98 0.01 -11.31 4.35
CA GLY A 98 1.23 -11.83 4.95
C GLY A 98 2.07 -10.72 5.60
N PHE A 99 2.23 -9.61 4.90
CA PHE A 99 2.93 -8.42 5.40
C PHE A 99 2.26 -7.83 6.65
N ILE A 100 0.93 -7.61 6.63
CA ILE A 100 0.18 -7.06 7.77
C ILE A 100 0.35 -7.96 9.01
N ARG A 101 0.23 -9.28 8.85
CA ARG A 101 0.44 -10.24 9.94
C ARG A 101 1.86 -10.20 10.49
N LYS A 102 2.85 -10.12 9.60
CA LYS A 102 4.28 -10.07 9.97
C LYS A 102 4.64 -8.79 10.73
N GLU A 103 4.11 -7.64 10.31
CA GLU A 103 4.34 -6.36 10.99
C GLU A 103 3.57 -6.25 12.32
N GLY A 104 2.74 -7.25 12.68
CA GLY A 104 1.91 -7.22 13.89
C GLY A 104 0.89 -6.08 13.87
N ILE A 105 0.50 -5.61 12.68
CA ILE A 105 -0.46 -4.52 12.54
C ILE A 105 -1.83 -5.10 12.86
N HIS A 106 -2.41 -4.63 13.97
CA HIS A 106 -3.78 -4.93 14.34
C HIS A 106 -4.76 -3.94 13.70
N ILE A 107 -6.04 -4.32 13.75
CA ILE A 107 -7.19 -3.82 12.98
C ILE A 107 -7.31 -2.28 12.92
N SER A 108 -6.77 -1.56 13.90
CA SER A 108 -6.57 -0.12 13.84
C SER A 108 -5.24 0.28 14.50
N THR A 109 -4.29 0.74 13.70
CA THR A 109 -3.17 1.55 14.16
C THR A 109 -3.27 2.92 13.52
N ALA A 110 -2.64 3.94 14.10
CA ALA A 110 -2.68 5.30 13.58
C ALA A 110 -2.20 5.43 12.11
N SER A 111 -1.45 4.45 11.61
CA SER A 111 -0.88 4.38 10.25
C SER A 111 -1.55 3.37 9.33
N CYS A 112 -2.44 2.52 9.84
CA CYS A 112 -3.08 1.45 9.06
C CYS A 112 -4.43 1.06 9.65
N ALA A 113 -5.42 0.85 8.79
CA ALA A 113 -6.63 0.14 9.15
C ALA A 113 -6.85 -1.01 8.17
N PHE A 114 -7.28 -2.17 8.66
CA PHE A 114 -7.70 -3.25 7.77
C PHE A 114 -8.93 -3.96 8.30
N PHE A 115 -9.74 -4.43 7.36
CA PHE A 115 -10.94 -5.20 7.63
C PHE A 115 -10.85 -6.52 6.89
N SER A 116 -10.99 -7.66 7.58
CA SER A 116 -10.93 -9.00 6.99
C SER A 116 -12.34 -9.60 6.90
N TYR A 117 -12.75 -10.04 5.70
CA TYR A 117 -14.02 -10.75 5.47
C TYR A 117 -13.94 -12.24 5.82
N VAL A 118 -12.74 -12.77 6.08
CA VAL A 118 -12.49 -14.23 6.15
C VAL A 118 -12.25 -14.72 7.58
N GLU A 119 -11.85 -13.84 8.47
CA GLU A 119 -11.60 -14.17 9.87
C GLU A 119 -12.75 -13.61 10.71
N PRO A 120 -13.44 -14.42 11.54
CA PRO A 120 -14.51 -13.91 12.38
C PRO A 120 -13.93 -12.90 13.36
N THR A 121 -14.19 -11.61 13.10
CA THR A 121 -13.85 -10.53 14.01
C THR A 121 -14.87 -10.53 15.15
N PRO A 122 -14.45 -10.65 16.42
CA PRO A 122 -15.36 -10.54 17.56
C PRO A 122 -16.22 -9.27 17.45
N ALA A 123 -17.49 -9.34 17.86
CA ALA A 123 -18.43 -8.23 17.69
C ALA A 123 -17.96 -6.92 18.35
N GLU A 124 -17.21 -7.01 19.46
CA GLU A 124 -16.61 -5.84 20.12
C GLU A 124 -15.46 -5.23 19.32
N GLU A 125 -14.59 -6.05 18.73
CA GLU A 125 -13.52 -5.58 17.85
C GLU A 125 -14.07 -4.94 16.58
N MET A 126 -15.17 -5.49 16.04
CA MET A 126 -15.87 -4.91 14.90
C MET A 126 -16.44 -3.52 15.21
N LYS A 127 -17.01 -3.33 16.41
CA LYS A 127 -17.53 -2.02 16.83
C LYS A 127 -16.40 -1.00 16.95
N ARG A 128 -15.29 -1.36 17.60
CA ARG A 128 -14.09 -0.52 17.71
C ARG A 128 -13.54 -0.17 16.34
N LEU A 129 -13.44 -1.14 15.42
CA LEU A 129 -13.00 -0.90 14.05
C LEU A 129 -13.90 0.10 13.32
N ILE A 130 -15.22 -0.04 13.43
CA ILE A 130 -16.16 0.90 12.79
C ILE A 130 -15.97 2.31 13.38
N GLU A 131 -15.76 2.42 14.69
CA GLU A 131 -15.47 3.70 15.35
C GLU A 131 -14.14 4.28 14.89
N ASP A 132 -13.07 3.48 14.82
CA ASP A 132 -11.75 3.90 14.36
C ASP A 132 -11.76 4.33 12.90
N ILE A 133 -12.46 3.59 12.03
CA ILE A 133 -12.69 3.97 10.63
C ILE A 133 -13.44 5.31 10.56
N ARG A 134 -14.49 5.49 11.37
CA ARG A 134 -15.25 6.75 11.43
C ARG A 134 -14.40 7.91 11.93
N GLU A 135 -13.57 7.71 12.94
CA GLU A 135 -12.64 8.71 13.44
C GLU A 135 -11.57 9.05 12.40
N PHE A 136 -11.03 8.05 11.73
CA PHE A 136 -10.08 8.22 10.62
C PHE A 136 -10.69 9.09 9.52
N PHE A 137 -11.92 8.78 9.08
CA PHE A 137 -12.65 9.61 8.12
C PHE A 137 -12.98 11.01 8.64
N ARG A 138 -13.23 11.18 9.94
CA ARG A 138 -13.47 12.48 10.57
C ARG A 138 -12.20 13.33 10.55
N LYS A 139 -11.05 12.78 10.91
CA LYS A 139 -9.75 13.48 10.91
C LYS A 139 -9.36 13.93 9.51
N GLU A 140 -9.46 13.07 8.50
CA GLU A 140 -9.21 13.47 7.10
C GLU A 140 -10.17 14.58 6.62
N ARG A 141 -11.43 14.59 7.09
CA ARG A 141 -12.37 15.67 6.80
C ARG A 141 -11.97 16.98 7.47
N SER A 142 -11.57 16.96 8.74
CA SER A 142 -11.14 18.15 9.47
C SER A 142 -9.86 18.77 8.87
N SER A 143 -8.88 17.93 8.50
CA SER A 143 -7.66 18.38 7.82
C SER A 143 -7.92 18.93 6.41
N GLY A 144 -9.00 18.49 5.75
CA GLY A 144 -9.45 19.04 4.47
C GLY A 144 -10.22 20.36 4.59
N VAL A 145 -10.80 20.66 5.75
CA VAL A 145 -11.53 21.92 6.02
C VAL A 145 -10.57 23.04 6.42
N GLU A 146 -9.49 22.74 7.15
CA GLU A 146 -8.48 23.75 7.50
C GLU A 146 -7.71 24.33 6.30
N MET A 147 -7.72 23.67 5.13
CA MET A 147 -7.13 24.22 3.90
C MET A 147 -8.06 25.18 3.12
N LEU A 148 -9.32 25.35 3.54
CA LEU A 148 -10.27 26.25 2.87
C LEU A 148 -10.54 27.55 3.64
N GLU A 149 -10.12 27.66 4.91
CA GLU A 149 -10.37 28.86 5.72
C GLU A 149 -9.19 29.86 5.78
N GLY A 150 -8.06 29.57 5.12
CA GLY A 150 -6.91 30.47 5.02
C GLY A 150 -6.93 31.47 3.85
N GLY A 151 -7.96 31.42 2.99
CA GLY A 151 -8.08 32.26 1.79
C GLY A 151 -8.82 33.58 2.05
N SER A 152 -8.18 34.50 2.78
CA SER A 152 -8.64 35.88 2.90
C SER A 152 -8.58 36.60 1.54
N TYR A 153 -9.73 36.86 0.95
CA TYR A 153 -10.01 37.95 0.01
C TYR A 153 -11.39 38.46 0.43
N TYR A 154 -11.60 39.65 0.99
CA TYR A 154 -11.05 40.98 0.77
C TYR A 154 -10.93 41.73 2.11
#